data_AF-A0AAV9Q8P9-F1
#
_entry.id   AF-A0AAV9Q8P9-F1
#
_cell.length_a   1.000
_cell.length_b   1.000
_cell.length_c   1.000
_cell.angle_alpha   90.00
_cell.angle_beta   90.00
_cell.angle_gamma   90.00
#
_symmetry.space_group_name_H-M   'P 1'
#
loop_
_entity.id
_entity.type
_entity.pdbx_description
1 polymer ?
#
loop_
_entity_poly.entity_id
_entity_poly.type
_entity_poly.pdbx_seq_one_letter_code
_entity_poly.pdbx_strand_id
1 'polypeptide(L)'
;MAPDGHTTPFYTLATMLPILVFPTASLWQWENSRDYDQTDTSTMIWTYAITGTIGMSLDIALQGLLSYGTAVFLFRNDAKKYIKEFTTSEDKIKDAAHRATRREMSRRWQYWVFLLIFCFVMAGLLEEGLKYLALTGARKYGKVVTEQDYITIPVAAAVGFATVENIAFAYGSYKSGESQIRLTMTVLERTVFGIPGHAMTAVLIGLHVLARDVKHEPMNMWQVLLEPILFHGCFDFMLFALSAYDGNIGWVHPKGASNICTTLVLVVGIQLSLAMVVKQKLECYSIGT
;
A
#
# COMPACT_ATOMS: atom_id res chain seq x y z
N MET A 1 -22.63 -19.95 -29.98
CA MET A 1 -22.29 -18.65 -29.36
C MET A 1 -21.02 -18.87 -28.57
N ALA A 2 -19.88 -18.32 -29.02
CA ALA A 2 -18.69 -18.28 -28.18
C ALA A 2 -19.03 -17.42 -26.96
N PRO A 3 -18.68 -17.80 -25.72
CA PRO A 3 -18.85 -16.91 -24.58
C PRO A 3 -18.06 -15.64 -24.88
N ASP A 4 -18.72 -14.48 -24.84
CA ASP A 4 -18.08 -13.19 -25.02
C ASP A 4 -16.86 -13.14 -24.10
N GLY A 5 -15.67 -12.91 -24.65
CA GLY A 5 -14.38 -12.98 -23.93
C GLY A 5 -14.26 -12.02 -22.73
N HIS A 6 -15.28 -11.21 -22.46
CA HIS A 6 -15.42 -10.32 -21.31
C HIS A 6 -16.29 -10.86 -20.17
N THR A 7 -17.08 -11.91 -20.40
CA THR A 7 -17.99 -12.47 -19.37
C THR A 7 -17.23 -13.19 -18.26
N THR A 8 -16.25 -14.03 -18.61
CA THR A 8 -15.49 -14.83 -17.64
C THR A 8 -14.57 -13.99 -16.72
N PRO A 9 -13.83 -12.96 -17.21
CA PRO A 9 -13.10 -12.05 -16.32
C PRO A 9 -14.02 -11.22 -15.41
N PHE A 10 -15.21 -10.84 -15.89
CA PHE A 10 -16.18 -10.11 -15.07
C PHE A 10 -16.69 -10.95 -13.89
N TYR A 11 -17.09 -12.21 -14.14
CA TYR A 11 -17.51 -13.10 -13.05
C TYR A 11 -16.38 -13.39 -12.06
N THR A 12 -15.14 -13.48 -12.54
CA THR A 12 -13.96 -13.62 -11.66
C THR A 12 -13.78 -12.40 -10.79
N LEU A 13 -13.84 -11.19 -11.35
CA LEU A 13 -13.75 -9.96 -10.56
C LEU A 13 -14.85 -9.95 -9.49
N ALA A 14 -16.10 -10.18 -9.88
CA ALA A 14 -17.24 -10.16 -8.97
C ALA A 14 -17.12 -11.19 -7.83
N THR A 15 -16.63 -12.41 -8.11
CA THR A 15 -16.50 -13.46 -7.10
C THR A 15 -15.29 -13.28 -6.19
N MET A 16 -14.24 -12.60 -6.66
CA MET A 16 -13.01 -12.37 -5.91
C MET A 16 -13.06 -11.08 -5.08
N LEU A 17 -13.89 -10.09 -5.45
CA LEU A 17 -14.04 -8.83 -4.68
C LEU A 17 -14.28 -9.02 -3.18
N PRO A 18 -15.12 -9.98 -2.70
CA PRO A 18 -15.29 -10.23 -1.26
C PRO A 18 -13.99 -10.57 -0.53
N ILE A 19 -13.00 -11.17 -1.21
CA ILE A 19 -11.70 -11.51 -0.63
C ILE A 19 -10.94 -10.25 -0.19
N LEU A 20 -11.10 -9.14 -0.92
CA LEU A 20 -10.45 -7.87 -0.59
C LEU A 20 -10.99 -7.22 0.70
N VAL A 21 -12.19 -7.64 1.14
CA VAL A 21 -12.83 -7.14 2.36
C VAL A 21 -12.55 -8.06 3.55
N PHE A 22 -11.96 -9.24 3.32
CA PHE A 22 -11.70 -10.23 4.38
C PHE A 22 -10.89 -9.65 5.56
N PRO A 23 -9.81 -8.86 5.36
CA PRO A 23 -9.09 -8.26 6.49
C PRO A 23 -9.93 -7.26 7.28
N THR A 24 -10.79 -6.49 6.60
CA THR A 24 -11.75 -5.58 7.26
C THR A 24 -12.74 -6.37 8.11
N ALA A 25 -13.28 -7.47 7.57
CA ALA A 25 -14.16 -8.37 8.31
C ALA A 25 -13.44 -9.03 9.50
N SER A 26 -12.15 -9.35 9.33
CA SER A 26 -11.32 -9.92 10.40
C SER A 26 -11.08 -8.92 11.53
N LEU A 27 -10.79 -7.65 11.21
CA LEU A 27 -10.68 -6.58 12.21
C LEU A 27 -11.99 -6.41 12.98
N TRP A 28 -13.11 -6.36 12.25
CA TRP A 28 -14.45 -6.25 12.83
C TRP A 28 -14.76 -7.42 13.77
N GLN A 29 -14.48 -8.65 13.33
CA GLN A 29 -14.73 -9.84 14.13
C GLN A 29 -13.83 -9.89 15.36
N TRP A 30 -12.56 -9.50 15.23
CA TRP A 30 -11.63 -9.43 16.35
C TRP A 30 -12.10 -8.43 17.42
N GLU A 31 -12.48 -7.21 17.03
CA GLU A 31 -12.99 -6.21 17.99
C GLU A 31 -14.27 -6.68 18.70
N ASN A 32 -15.22 -7.26 17.97
CA ASN A 32 -16.46 -7.76 18.56
C ASN A 32 -16.31 -9.04 19.38
N SER A 33 -15.16 -9.71 19.29
CA SER A 33 -14.88 -10.91 20.11
C SER A 33 -14.32 -10.58 21.50
N ARG A 34 -13.97 -9.32 21.76
CA ARG A 34 -13.40 -8.88 23.03
C ARG A 34 -14.49 -8.48 24.01
N ASP A 35 -14.33 -8.83 25.27
CA ASP A 35 -15.27 -8.45 26.34
C ASP A 35 -14.96 -7.09 27.00
N TYR A 36 -13.81 -6.48 26.67
CA TYR A 36 -13.33 -5.23 27.27
C TYR A 36 -12.52 -4.39 26.27
N ASP A 37 -12.44 -3.08 26.55
CA ASP A 37 -11.69 -2.06 25.79
C ASP A 37 -11.95 -2.07 24.27
N GLN A 38 -13.20 -2.36 23.88
CA GLN A 38 -13.62 -2.29 22.48
C GLN A 38 -13.56 -0.85 21.98
N THR A 39 -12.97 -0.67 20.80
CA THR A 39 -13.00 0.63 20.13
C THR A 39 -14.42 0.96 19.68
N ASP A 40 -14.81 2.23 19.82
CA ASP A 40 -16.11 2.71 19.35
C ASP A 40 -16.31 2.38 17.86
N THR A 41 -17.33 1.56 17.58
CA THR A 41 -17.67 1.09 16.24
C THR A 41 -17.87 2.24 15.26
N SER A 42 -18.52 3.32 15.70
CA SER A 42 -18.75 4.49 14.84
C SER A 42 -17.42 5.13 14.42
N THR A 43 -16.49 5.28 15.37
CA THR A 43 -15.13 5.77 15.12
C THR A 43 -14.40 4.89 14.12
N MET A 44 -14.47 3.56 14.25
CA MET A 44 -13.84 2.65 13.28
C MET A 44 -14.42 2.79 11.88
N ILE A 45 -15.75 2.77 11.75
CA ILE A 45 -16.46 2.84 10.45
C ILE A 45 -16.14 4.16 9.74
N TRP A 46 -16.22 5.28 10.46
CA TRP A 46 -15.92 6.59 9.88
C TRP A 46 -14.44 6.75 9.53
N THR A 47 -13.54 6.23 10.37
CA THR A 47 -12.09 6.25 10.06
C THR A 47 -11.79 5.46 8.80
N TYR A 48 -12.35 4.25 8.69
CA TYR A 48 -12.27 3.41 7.49
C TYR A 48 -12.80 4.14 6.26
N ALA A 49 -14.02 4.65 6.32
CA ALA A 49 -14.71 5.26 5.18
C ALA A 49 -14.02 6.56 4.72
N ILE A 50 -13.64 7.44 5.65
CA ILE A 50 -13.00 8.72 5.34
C ILE A 50 -11.61 8.48 4.76
N THR A 51 -10.80 7.61 5.36
CA THR A 51 -9.45 7.33 4.86
C THR A 51 -9.49 6.65 3.50
N GLY A 52 -10.38 5.65 3.32
CA GLY A 52 -10.54 4.94 2.06
C GLY A 52 -11.11 5.79 0.92
N THR A 53 -11.86 6.86 1.21
CA THR A 53 -12.49 7.71 0.17
C THR A 53 -11.77 9.05 0.01
N ILE A 54 -11.96 9.96 0.98
CA ILE A 54 -11.40 11.31 0.94
C ILE A 54 -9.88 11.25 1.05
N GLY A 55 -9.36 10.45 1.98
CA GLY A 55 -7.92 10.24 2.17
C GLY A 55 -7.26 9.74 0.88
N MET A 56 -7.76 8.63 0.33
CA MET A 56 -7.28 8.07 -0.94
C MET A 56 -7.34 9.06 -2.10
N SER A 57 -8.44 9.81 -2.23
CA SER A 57 -8.59 10.79 -3.32
C SER A 57 -7.56 11.92 -3.21
N LEU A 58 -7.31 12.40 -1.99
CA LEU A 58 -6.30 13.40 -1.72
C LEU A 58 -4.90 12.84 -1.99
N ASP A 59 -4.65 11.61 -1.55
CA ASP A 59 -3.38 10.91 -1.74
C ASP A 59 -3.03 10.78 -3.22
N ILE A 60 -3.93 10.23 -4.04
CA ILE A 60 -3.75 10.11 -5.50
C ILE A 60 -3.44 11.47 -6.14
N ALA A 61 -4.15 12.53 -5.74
CA ALA A 61 -3.93 13.86 -6.28
C ALA A 61 -2.55 14.43 -5.92
N LEU A 62 -2.12 14.26 -4.66
CA LEU A 62 -0.82 14.71 -4.19
C LEU A 62 0.32 13.89 -4.81
N GLN A 63 0.20 12.56 -4.84
CA GLN A 63 1.16 11.68 -5.50
C GLN A 63 1.30 12.05 -6.99
N GLY A 64 0.19 12.29 -7.69
CA GLY A 64 0.20 12.71 -9.10
C GLY A 64 0.89 14.06 -9.33
N LEU A 65 0.58 15.06 -8.49
CA LEU A 65 1.20 16.39 -8.56
C LEU A 65 2.71 16.32 -8.29
N LEU A 66 3.11 15.64 -7.21
CA LEU A 66 4.51 15.48 -6.82
C LEU A 66 5.29 14.63 -7.82
N SER A 67 4.68 13.57 -8.36
CA SER A 67 5.27 12.75 -9.42
C SER A 67 5.56 13.59 -10.65
N TYR A 68 4.59 14.38 -11.12
CA TYR A 68 4.77 15.23 -12.28
C TYR A 68 5.83 16.32 -12.02
N GLY A 69 5.81 16.98 -10.86
CA GLY A 69 6.81 17.97 -10.48
C GLY A 69 8.23 17.40 -10.44
N THR A 70 8.39 16.23 -9.81
CA THR A 70 9.67 15.51 -9.72
C THR A 70 10.15 15.07 -11.11
N ALA A 71 9.24 14.60 -11.96
CA ALA A 71 9.55 14.23 -13.34
C ALA A 71 10.03 15.43 -14.17
N VAL A 72 9.40 16.60 -14.03
CA VAL A 72 9.83 17.84 -14.69
C VAL A 72 11.25 18.23 -14.24
N PHE A 73 11.53 18.12 -12.94
CA PHE A 73 12.86 18.42 -12.40
C PHE A 73 13.95 17.46 -12.90
N LEU A 74 13.69 16.15 -12.85
CA LEU A 74 14.69 15.12 -13.16
C LEU A 74 14.85 14.86 -14.67
N PHE A 75 13.75 14.83 -15.42
CA PHE A 75 13.73 14.42 -16.83
C PHE A 75 13.58 15.59 -17.81
N ARG A 76 13.25 16.79 -17.32
CA ARG A 76 13.09 18.01 -18.14
C ARG A 76 12.12 17.79 -19.30
N ASN A 77 12.60 17.87 -20.54
CA ASN A 77 11.79 17.70 -21.75
C ASN A 77 11.18 16.30 -21.87
N ASP A 78 11.77 15.28 -21.23
CA ASP A 78 11.28 13.90 -21.25
C ASP A 78 10.21 13.63 -20.17
N ALA A 79 9.87 14.59 -19.31
CA ALA A 79 9.01 14.37 -18.14
C ALA A 79 7.66 13.72 -18.48
N LYS A 80 6.96 14.24 -19.48
CA LYS A 80 5.68 13.68 -19.96
C LYS A 80 5.82 12.25 -20.46
N LYS A 81 6.96 11.94 -21.12
CA LYS A 81 7.25 10.59 -21.61
C LYS A 81 7.44 9.63 -20.44
N TYR A 82 8.21 10.01 -19.43
CA TYR A 82 8.40 9.18 -18.22
C TYR A 82 7.10 8.93 -17.47
N ILE A 83 6.29 9.96 -17.21
CA ILE A 83 5.00 9.80 -16.52
C ILE A 83 4.05 8.90 -17.31
N LYS A 84 3.96 9.09 -18.64
CA LYS A 84 3.16 8.24 -19.51
C LYS A 84 3.62 6.78 -19.43
N GLU A 85 4.92 6.53 -19.57
CA GLU A 85 5.48 5.18 -19.54
C GLU A 85 5.34 4.53 -18.15
N PHE A 86 5.41 5.30 -17.06
CA PHE A 86 5.27 4.83 -15.67
C PHE A 86 3.85 4.35 -15.36
N THR A 87 2.85 4.95 -16.01
CA THR A 87 1.42 4.62 -15.87
C THR A 87 0.90 3.72 -16.99
N THR A 88 1.76 3.29 -17.91
CA THR A 88 1.37 2.44 -19.03
C THR A 88 1.13 1.01 -18.56
N SER A 89 -0.09 0.52 -18.77
CA SER A 89 -0.49 -0.85 -18.43
C SER A 89 0.27 -1.90 -19.25
N GLU A 90 0.52 -3.07 -18.64
CA GLU A 90 1.37 -4.13 -19.22
C GLU A 90 0.84 -4.62 -20.58
N ASP A 91 -0.47 -4.68 -20.76
CA ASP A 91 -1.13 -5.09 -22.01
C ASP A 91 -0.72 -4.22 -23.20
N LYS A 92 -0.28 -2.98 -22.97
CA LYS A 92 0.14 -2.05 -24.02
C LYS A 92 1.62 -2.21 -24.41
N ILE A 93 2.39 -2.99 -23.66
CA ILE A 93 3.84 -3.19 -23.85
C ILE A 93 4.11 -4.39 -24.77
N LYS A 94 3.71 -4.30 -26.04
CA LYS A 94 3.81 -5.43 -27.00
C LYS A 94 5.00 -5.35 -27.95
N ASP A 95 5.43 -4.14 -28.29
CA ASP A 95 6.44 -3.92 -29.33
C ASP A 95 7.88 -4.07 -28.82
N ALA A 96 8.76 -4.63 -29.65
CA ALA A 96 10.16 -4.85 -29.33
C ALA A 96 10.94 -3.54 -29.26
N ALA A 97 10.67 -2.59 -30.15
CA ALA A 97 11.31 -1.28 -30.12
C ALA A 97 10.84 -0.44 -28.92
N HIS A 98 9.56 -0.54 -28.55
CA HIS A 98 9.02 0.05 -27.32
C HIS A 98 9.71 -0.52 -26.07
N ARG A 99 9.88 -1.85 -25.98
CA ARG A 99 10.64 -2.49 -24.89
C ARG A 99 12.11 -2.04 -24.84
N ALA A 100 12.77 -1.90 -25.99
CA ALA A 100 14.14 -1.39 -26.05
C ALA A 100 14.22 0.04 -25.51
N THR A 101 13.27 0.91 -25.91
CA THR A 101 13.17 2.29 -25.43
C THR A 101 12.97 2.35 -23.91
N ARG A 102 12.05 1.53 -23.36
CA ARG A 102 11.80 1.45 -21.92
C ARG A 102 13.03 0.99 -21.14
N ARG A 103 13.80 0.05 -21.69
CA ARG A 103 15.04 -0.43 -21.10
C ARG A 103 16.13 0.65 -21.05
N GLU A 104 16.25 1.48 -22.07
CA GLU A 104 17.16 2.63 -22.03
C GLU A 104 16.72 3.64 -20.98
N MET A 105 15.42 3.91 -20.90
CA MET A 105 14.85 4.80 -19.89
C MET A 105 15.08 4.31 -18.47
N SER A 106 14.99 2.99 -18.22
CA SER A 106 15.04 2.43 -16.86
C SER A 106 16.47 2.38 -16.31
N ARG A 107 17.47 2.39 -17.20
CA ARG A 107 18.89 2.41 -16.84
C ARG A 107 19.42 3.79 -16.46
N ARG A 108 18.64 4.86 -16.72
CA ARG A 108 19.04 6.22 -16.37
C ARG A 108 18.99 6.43 -14.85
N TRP A 109 20.06 6.95 -14.26
CA TRP A 109 20.13 7.19 -12.81
C TRP A 109 19.00 8.10 -12.31
N GLN A 110 18.54 9.04 -13.14
CA GLN A 110 17.42 9.92 -12.80
C GLN A 110 16.13 9.12 -12.51
N TYR A 111 15.94 8.00 -13.21
CA TYR A 111 14.78 7.14 -12.98
C TYR A 111 14.86 6.43 -11.63
N TRP A 112 16.04 5.97 -11.22
CA TRP A 112 16.24 5.39 -9.89
C TRP A 112 16.04 6.40 -8.77
N VAL A 113 16.48 7.65 -8.96
CA VAL A 113 16.17 8.75 -8.03
C VAL A 113 14.67 9.04 -7.99
N PHE A 114 14.00 9.06 -9.13
CA PHE A 114 12.54 9.19 -9.20
C PHE A 114 11.85 8.07 -8.41
N LEU A 115 12.28 6.82 -8.55
CA LEU A 115 11.72 5.69 -7.81
C LEU A 115 11.91 5.83 -6.29
N LEU A 116 13.09 6.26 -5.83
CA LEU A 116 13.32 6.51 -4.41
C LEU A 116 12.37 7.57 -3.85
N ILE A 117 12.22 8.70 -4.54
CA ILE A 117 11.30 9.77 -4.10
C ILE A 117 9.85 9.28 -4.16
N PHE A 118 9.46 8.58 -5.23
CA PHE A 118 8.12 8.03 -5.37
C PHE A 118 7.79 7.08 -4.22
N CYS A 119 8.63 6.08 -3.94
CA CYS A 119 8.33 5.04 -2.96
C CYS A 119 8.40 5.53 -1.51
N PHE A 120 9.41 6.34 -1.14
CA PHE A 120 9.59 6.76 0.26
C PHE A 120 8.84 8.05 0.61
N VAL A 121 8.66 8.96 -0.35
CA VAL A 121 8.05 10.27 -0.09
C VAL A 121 6.60 10.33 -0.57
N MET A 122 6.32 9.85 -1.79
CA MET A 122 4.96 9.97 -2.35
C MET A 122 4.06 8.87 -1.82
N ALA A 123 4.44 7.61 -1.95
CA ALA A 123 3.69 6.49 -1.36
C ALA A 123 3.91 6.42 0.15
N GLY A 124 5.13 6.11 0.61
CA GLY A 124 5.43 5.91 2.03
C GLY A 124 5.01 7.07 2.93
N LEU A 125 5.58 8.27 2.76
CA LEU A 125 5.28 9.40 3.67
C LEU A 125 3.83 9.88 3.60
N LEU A 126 3.21 9.99 2.42
CA LEU A 126 1.83 10.48 2.35
C LEU A 126 0.85 9.45 2.90
N GLU A 127 0.98 8.19 2.52
CA GLU A 127 0.05 7.14 2.95
C GLU A 127 0.19 6.80 4.44
N GLU A 128 1.41 6.75 4.97
CA GLU A 128 1.63 6.58 6.42
C GLU A 128 1.25 7.85 7.19
N GLY A 129 1.48 9.02 6.60
CA GLY A 129 1.03 10.30 7.12
C GLY A 129 -0.49 10.35 7.29
N LEU A 130 -1.26 9.86 6.32
CA LEU A 130 -2.72 9.79 6.40
C LEU A 130 -3.21 8.91 7.56
N LYS A 131 -2.58 7.75 7.78
CA LYS A 131 -2.89 6.85 8.91
C LYS A 131 -2.59 7.52 10.26
N TYR A 132 -1.45 8.21 10.35
CA TYR A 132 -1.09 9.00 11.53
C TYR A 132 -2.07 10.17 11.78
N LEU A 133 -2.51 10.86 10.72
CA LEU A 133 -3.50 11.93 10.82
C LEU A 133 -4.86 11.41 11.27
N ALA A 134 -5.27 10.22 10.82
CA ALA A 134 -6.51 9.57 11.27
C ALA A 134 -6.48 9.34 12.80
N LEU A 135 -5.41 8.73 13.32
CA LEU A 135 -5.25 8.53 14.77
C LEU A 135 -5.15 9.86 15.52
N THR A 136 -4.34 10.81 15.05
CA THR A 136 -4.17 12.11 15.71
C THR A 136 -5.46 12.92 15.73
N GLY A 137 -6.25 12.85 14.65
CA GLY A 137 -7.58 13.42 14.58
C GLY A 137 -8.51 12.80 15.62
N ALA A 138 -8.60 11.47 15.66
CA ALA A 138 -9.40 10.75 16.65
C ALA A 138 -9.02 11.15 18.09
N ARG A 139 -7.71 11.21 18.40
CA ARG A 139 -7.21 11.69 19.70
C ARG A 139 -7.67 13.11 20.02
N LYS A 140 -7.51 14.04 19.08
CA LYS A 140 -7.90 15.45 19.26
C LYS A 140 -9.39 15.61 19.59
N TYR A 141 -10.24 14.75 19.06
CA TYR A 141 -11.69 14.75 19.30
C TYR A 141 -12.14 13.81 20.44
N GLY A 142 -11.20 13.33 21.27
CA GLY A 142 -11.52 12.49 22.43
C GLY A 142 -12.07 11.11 22.07
N LYS A 143 -11.72 10.57 20.89
CA LYS A 143 -12.14 9.25 20.40
C LYS A 143 -11.16 8.13 20.73
N VAL A 144 -10.01 8.46 21.31
CA VAL A 144 -9.05 7.50 21.84
C VAL A 144 -9.22 7.49 23.36
N VAL A 145 -9.82 6.43 23.86
CA VAL A 145 -10.22 6.24 25.26
C VAL A 145 -9.34 5.17 25.91
N THR A 146 -9.00 4.11 25.18
CA THR A 146 -8.21 2.97 25.68
C THR A 146 -6.84 2.91 25.01
N GLU A 147 -5.91 2.14 25.59
CA GLU A 147 -4.63 1.85 24.93
C GLU A 147 -4.84 1.08 23.61
N GLN A 148 -5.93 0.30 23.52
CA GLN A 148 -6.29 -0.44 22.31
C GLN A 148 -6.64 0.48 21.13
N ASP A 149 -7.30 1.61 21.40
CA ASP A 149 -7.69 2.56 20.34
C ASP A 149 -6.49 3.12 19.56
N TYR A 150 -5.30 3.18 20.19
CA TYR A 150 -4.07 3.55 19.50
C TYR A 150 -3.70 2.56 18.40
N ILE A 151 -4.16 1.32 18.47
CA ILE A 151 -3.91 0.28 17.46
C ILE A 151 -5.07 0.18 16.49
N THR A 152 -6.29 0.06 16.99
CA THR A 152 -7.46 -0.27 16.17
C THR A 152 -7.84 0.86 15.21
N ILE A 153 -7.73 2.11 15.63
CA ILE A 153 -8.08 3.27 14.79
C ILE A 153 -7.16 3.42 13.58
N PRO A 154 -5.81 3.46 13.71
CA PRO A 154 -4.95 3.52 12.53
C PRO A 154 -5.04 2.25 11.68
N VAL A 155 -5.31 1.07 12.27
CA VAL A 155 -5.55 -0.15 11.48
C VAL A 155 -6.84 -0.03 10.68
N ALA A 156 -7.92 0.53 11.24
CA ALA A 156 -9.15 0.82 10.51
C ALA A 156 -8.90 1.79 9.34
N ALA A 157 -8.05 2.82 9.56
CA ALA A 157 -7.63 3.73 8.49
C ALA A 157 -6.87 3.00 7.38
N ALA A 158 -5.91 2.13 7.76
CA ALA A 158 -5.08 1.37 6.83
C ALA A 158 -5.88 0.36 6.00
N VAL A 159 -6.77 -0.42 6.62
CA VAL A 159 -7.59 -1.39 5.87
C VAL A 159 -8.63 -0.68 5.01
N GLY A 160 -9.15 0.48 5.42
CA GLY A 160 -10.01 1.32 4.58
C GLY A 160 -9.31 1.83 3.34
N PHE A 161 -8.09 2.35 3.50
CA PHE A 161 -7.22 2.75 2.40
C PHE A 161 -6.94 1.57 1.46
N ALA A 162 -6.43 0.46 2.00
CA ALA A 162 -6.01 -0.70 1.23
C ALA A 162 -7.18 -1.39 0.52
N THR A 163 -8.39 -1.44 1.09
CA THR A 163 -9.55 -2.01 0.40
C THR A 163 -9.88 -1.22 -0.87
N VAL A 164 -9.94 0.11 -0.81
CA VAL A 164 -10.27 0.93 -1.98
C VAL A 164 -9.17 0.85 -3.03
N GLU A 165 -7.91 0.94 -2.61
CA GLU A 165 -6.75 0.77 -3.49
C GLU A 165 -6.77 -0.60 -4.21
N ASN A 166 -7.02 -1.68 -3.49
CA ASN A 166 -7.03 -3.02 -4.06
C ASN A 166 -8.18 -3.24 -5.04
N ILE A 167 -9.35 -2.65 -4.77
CA ILE A 167 -10.45 -2.65 -5.72
C ILE A 167 -10.03 -1.91 -7.00
N ALA A 168 -9.31 -0.79 -6.89
CA ALA A 168 -8.81 -0.06 -8.05
C ALA A 168 -7.80 -0.89 -8.87
N PHE A 169 -6.89 -1.62 -8.22
CA PHE A 169 -5.96 -2.55 -8.90
C PHE A 169 -6.68 -3.71 -9.59
N ALA A 170 -7.64 -4.34 -8.91
CA ALA A 170 -8.43 -5.43 -9.49
C ALA A 170 -9.26 -4.96 -10.68
N TYR A 171 -9.90 -3.78 -10.57
CA TYR A 171 -10.65 -3.18 -11.65
C TYR A 171 -9.75 -2.75 -12.82
N GLY A 172 -8.57 -2.20 -12.53
CA GLY A 172 -7.55 -1.85 -13.52
C GLY A 172 -7.12 -3.07 -14.34
N SER A 173 -6.85 -4.19 -13.66
CA SER A 173 -6.49 -5.48 -14.28
C SER A 173 -7.62 -6.03 -15.16
N TYR A 174 -8.87 -5.91 -14.70
CA TYR A 174 -10.03 -6.27 -15.51
C TYR A 174 -10.16 -5.38 -16.76
N LYS A 175 -9.98 -4.06 -16.62
CA LYS A 175 -10.09 -3.09 -17.71
C LYS A 175 -8.96 -3.19 -18.74
N SER A 176 -7.76 -3.60 -18.34
CA SER A 176 -6.63 -3.88 -19.25
C SER A 176 -6.83 -5.18 -20.05
N GLY A 177 -7.89 -5.95 -19.77
CA GLY A 177 -8.17 -7.21 -20.46
C GLY A 177 -7.22 -8.33 -20.06
N GLU A 178 -6.68 -8.28 -18.84
CA GLU A 178 -5.83 -9.35 -18.33
C GLU A 178 -6.58 -10.68 -18.19
N SER A 179 -5.85 -11.78 -18.36
CA SER A 179 -6.40 -13.12 -18.18
C SER A 179 -6.97 -13.32 -16.76
N GLN A 180 -7.95 -14.21 -16.63
CA GLN A 180 -8.52 -14.59 -15.34
C GLN A 180 -7.46 -14.95 -14.28
N ILE A 181 -6.43 -15.72 -14.68
CA ILE A 181 -5.35 -16.13 -13.78
C ILE A 181 -4.58 -14.91 -13.25
N ARG A 182 -4.29 -13.93 -14.12
CA ARG A 182 -3.60 -12.70 -13.72
C ARG A 182 -4.44 -11.86 -12.77
N LEU A 183 -5.72 -11.66 -13.08
CA LEU A 183 -6.64 -10.97 -12.20
C LEU A 183 -6.72 -11.64 -10.81
N THR A 184 -6.83 -12.97 -10.76
CA THR A 184 -6.82 -13.72 -9.50
C THR A 184 -5.50 -13.54 -8.75
N MET A 185 -4.35 -13.60 -9.43
CA MET A 185 -3.04 -13.33 -8.81
C MET A 185 -2.97 -11.93 -8.22
N THR A 186 -3.39 -10.89 -8.95
CA THR A 186 -3.43 -9.50 -8.45
C THR A 186 -4.25 -9.41 -7.16
N VAL A 187 -5.45 -10.00 -7.13
CA VAL A 187 -6.30 -9.98 -5.93
C VAL A 187 -5.63 -10.70 -4.76
N LEU A 188 -5.05 -11.88 -5.01
CA LEU A 188 -4.39 -12.67 -3.95
C LEU A 188 -3.14 -11.97 -3.42
N GLU A 189 -2.26 -11.46 -4.29
CA GLU A 189 -1.03 -10.74 -3.90
C GLU A 189 -1.37 -9.52 -3.04
N ARG A 190 -2.37 -8.73 -3.46
CA ARG A 190 -2.83 -7.56 -2.70
C ARG A 190 -3.47 -7.94 -1.35
N THR A 191 -4.25 -9.03 -1.31
CA THR A 191 -4.89 -9.48 -0.06
C THR A 191 -3.87 -10.07 0.92
N VAL A 192 -2.92 -10.87 0.43
CA VAL A 192 -1.97 -11.62 1.25
C VAL A 192 -0.77 -10.78 1.68
N PHE A 193 -0.29 -9.88 0.83
CA PHE A 193 0.88 -9.06 1.13
C PHE A 193 0.54 -7.58 1.31
N GLY A 194 -0.30 -7.02 0.44
CA GLY A 194 -0.65 -5.59 0.49
C GLY A 194 -1.35 -5.20 1.80
N ILE A 195 -2.51 -5.78 2.07
CA ILE A 195 -3.33 -5.39 3.24
C ILE A 195 -2.60 -5.65 4.57
N PRO A 196 -1.97 -6.82 4.81
CA PRO A 196 -1.21 -7.03 6.04
C PRO A 196 -0.04 -6.07 6.22
N GLY A 197 0.64 -5.68 5.14
CA GLY A 197 1.69 -4.65 5.17
C GLY A 197 1.16 -3.30 5.66
N HIS A 198 0.03 -2.83 5.10
CA HIS A 198 -0.62 -1.59 5.54
C HIS A 198 -1.13 -1.69 7.00
N ALA A 199 -1.67 -2.84 7.40
CA ALA A 199 -2.14 -3.04 8.77
C ALA A 199 -0.96 -2.99 9.76
N MET A 200 0.14 -3.69 9.48
CA MET A 200 1.31 -3.71 10.37
C MET A 200 2.03 -2.36 10.47
N THR A 201 2.13 -1.61 9.38
CA THR A 201 2.65 -0.23 9.42
C THR A 201 1.75 0.70 10.23
N ALA A 202 0.42 0.56 10.13
CA ALA A 202 -0.52 1.25 11.01
C ALA A 202 -0.37 0.86 12.50
N VAL A 203 -0.14 -0.42 12.79
CA VAL A 203 0.15 -0.87 14.16
C VAL A 203 1.41 -0.19 14.69
N LEU A 204 2.49 -0.10 13.90
CA LEU A 204 3.71 0.62 14.31
C LEU A 204 3.46 2.10 14.59
N ILE A 205 2.69 2.79 13.73
CA ILE A 205 2.26 4.18 13.98
C ILE A 205 1.54 4.25 15.33
N GLY A 206 0.58 3.36 15.55
CA GLY A 206 -0.19 3.28 16.79
C GLY A 206 0.69 3.11 18.03
N LEU A 207 1.61 2.16 17.99
CA LEU A 207 2.54 1.87 19.08
C LEU A 207 3.47 3.05 19.37
N HIS A 208 3.99 3.73 18.35
CA HIS A 208 4.83 4.91 18.55
C HIS A 208 4.05 6.09 19.14
N VAL A 209 2.80 6.28 18.71
CA VAL A 209 1.93 7.33 19.27
C VAL A 209 1.57 6.99 20.72
N LEU A 210 1.28 5.73 21.03
CA LEU A 210 1.05 5.25 22.39
C LEU A 210 2.29 5.44 23.28
N ALA A 211 3.47 5.06 22.79
CA ALA A 211 4.74 5.24 23.49
C ALA A 211 4.98 6.71 23.83
N ARG A 212 4.76 7.61 22.87
CA ARG A 212 4.89 9.05 23.05
C ARG A 212 3.89 9.60 24.07
N ASP A 213 2.62 9.27 23.91
CA ASP A 213 1.53 9.97 24.57
C ASP A 213 1.14 9.36 25.92
N VAL A 214 1.25 8.05 26.06
CA VAL A 214 0.88 7.29 27.26
C VAL A 214 2.10 6.88 28.07
N LYS A 215 3.17 6.42 27.40
CA LYS A 215 4.41 6.00 28.09
C LYS A 215 5.43 7.14 28.22
N HIS A 216 5.08 8.34 27.74
CA HIS A 216 5.87 9.57 27.84
C HIS A 216 7.27 9.49 27.23
N GLU A 217 7.46 8.66 26.19
CA GLU A 217 8.70 8.64 25.44
C GLU A 217 8.87 9.92 24.60
N PRO A 218 10.06 10.54 24.58
CA PRO A 218 10.28 11.79 23.85
C PRO A 218 10.41 11.53 22.34
N MET A 219 9.27 11.35 21.67
CA MET A 219 9.18 11.15 20.22
C MET A 219 8.49 12.34 19.53
N ASN A 220 9.11 12.86 18.49
CA ASN A 220 8.46 13.78 17.55
C ASN A 220 7.74 13.03 16.41
N MET A 221 6.98 13.75 15.59
CA MET A 221 6.23 13.17 14.47
C MET A 221 7.12 12.37 13.50
N TRP A 222 8.34 12.83 13.22
CA TRP A 222 9.25 12.12 12.31
C TRP A 222 9.71 10.79 12.91
N GLN A 223 9.97 10.74 14.21
CA GLN A 223 10.33 9.50 14.90
C GLN A 223 9.16 8.49 14.91
N VAL A 224 7.92 8.96 14.98
CA VAL A 224 6.73 8.11 14.86
C VAL A 224 6.63 7.49 13.46
N LEU A 225 6.85 8.30 12.43
CA LEU A 225 6.60 7.92 11.04
C LEU A 225 7.78 7.25 10.33
N LEU A 226 9.02 7.46 10.78
CA LEU A 226 10.21 7.02 10.05
C LEU A 226 10.22 5.51 9.78
N GLU A 227 9.99 4.69 10.81
CA GLU A 227 10.03 3.24 10.67
C GLU A 227 8.89 2.69 9.77
N PRO A 228 7.61 3.09 9.93
CA PRO A 228 6.55 2.78 8.97
C PRO A 228 6.88 3.18 7.52
N ILE A 229 7.40 4.41 7.32
CA ILE A 229 7.79 4.91 5.99
C ILE A 229 8.91 4.06 5.40
N LEU A 230 9.90 3.66 6.19
CA LEU A 230 10.99 2.83 5.72
C LEU A 230 10.49 1.45 5.30
N PHE A 231 9.64 0.80 6.10
CA PHE A 231 9.09 -0.51 5.73
C PHE A 231 8.22 -0.45 4.47
N HIS A 232 7.31 0.53 4.40
CA HIS A 232 6.46 0.74 3.23
C HIS A 232 7.30 1.10 1.99
N GLY A 233 8.14 2.12 2.08
CA GLY A 233 8.99 2.54 0.98
C GLY A 233 9.96 1.45 0.50
N CYS A 234 10.50 0.63 1.41
CA CYS A 234 11.34 -0.52 1.02
C CYS A 234 10.54 -1.58 0.24
N PHE A 235 9.30 -1.86 0.67
CA PHE A 235 8.41 -2.79 -0.01
C PHE A 235 8.18 -2.34 -1.46
N ASP A 236 7.73 -1.10 -1.66
CA ASP A 236 7.46 -0.55 -2.99
C ASP A 236 8.72 -0.42 -3.83
N PHE A 237 9.79 0.14 -3.24
CA PHE A 237 11.03 0.40 -3.97
C PHE A 237 11.63 -0.90 -4.51
N MET A 238 11.60 -1.98 -3.73
CA MET A 238 12.11 -3.28 -4.20
C MET A 238 11.29 -3.82 -5.37
N LEU A 239 9.96 -3.69 -5.35
CA LEU A 239 9.09 -4.06 -6.47
C LEU A 239 9.43 -3.26 -7.73
N PHE A 240 9.47 -1.93 -7.62
CA PHE A 240 9.80 -1.06 -8.76
C PHE A 240 11.26 -1.24 -9.24
N ALA A 241 12.20 -1.49 -8.33
CA ALA A 241 13.61 -1.72 -8.65
C ALA A 241 13.80 -3.00 -9.46
N LEU A 242 13.16 -4.11 -9.07
CA LEU A 242 13.19 -5.35 -9.84
C LEU A 242 12.56 -5.15 -11.22
N SER A 243 11.42 -4.46 -11.28
CA SER A 243 10.79 -4.14 -12.57
C SER A 243 11.70 -3.27 -13.46
N ALA A 244 12.36 -2.27 -12.89
CA ALA A 244 13.31 -1.40 -13.56
C ALA A 244 14.55 -2.15 -14.06
N TYR A 245 15.07 -3.08 -13.24
CA TYR A 245 16.19 -3.95 -13.58
C TYR A 245 15.87 -4.83 -14.80
N ASP A 246 14.64 -5.33 -14.91
CA ASP A 246 14.15 -6.07 -16.08
C ASP A 246 13.94 -5.17 -17.33
N GLY A 247 14.15 -3.87 -17.22
CA GLY A 247 14.03 -2.90 -18.31
C GLY A 247 12.67 -2.21 -18.40
N ASN A 248 11.87 -2.25 -17.34
CA ASN A 248 10.53 -1.65 -17.32
C ASN A 248 10.51 -0.24 -16.68
N ILE A 249 9.46 0.52 -16.99
CA ILE A 249 9.14 1.81 -16.35
C ILE A 249 7.77 1.68 -15.68
N GLY A 250 7.67 2.01 -14.40
CA GLY A 250 6.51 1.64 -13.58
C GLY A 250 6.52 0.14 -13.22
N TRP A 251 5.41 -0.32 -12.64
CA TRP A 251 5.26 -1.71 -12.22
C TRP A 251 4.82 -2.58 -13.40
N VAL A 252 5.63 -3.60 -13.68
CA VAL A 252 5.31 -4.70 -14.59
C VAL A 252 5.59 -6.00 -13.84
N HIS A 253 4.64 -6.92 -13.83
CA HIS A 253 4.76 -8.16 -13.07
C HIS A 253 5.97 -8.98 -13.54
N PRO A 254 6.75 -9.56 -12.60
CA PRO A 254 7.90 -10.38 -12.95
C PRO A 254 7.46 -11.59 -13.78
N LYS A 255 8.30 -11.96 -14.76
CA LYS A 255 8.08 -13.13 -15.62
C LYS A 255 9.21 -14.13 -15.47
N GLY A 256 8.87 -15.41 -15.56
CA GLY A 256 9.81 -16.50 -15.36
C GLY A 256 10.00 -16.85 -13.88
N ALA A 257 10.24 -18.13 -13.62
CA ALA A 257 10.27 -18.67 -12.26
C ALA A 257 11.30 -17.98 -11.36
N SER A 258 12.50 -17.67 -11.89
CA SER A 258 13.57 -17.03 -11.12
C SER A 258 13.19 -15.63 -10.61
N ASN A 259 12.64 -14.78 -11.47
CA ASN A 259 12.26 -13.40 -11.09
C ASN A 259 11.09 -13.44 -10.11
N ILE A 260 10.09 -14.30 -10.36
CA ILE A 260 8.96 -14.50 -9.44
C ILE A 260 9.44 -14.96 -8.07
N CYS A 261 10.28 -16.00 -8.00
CA CYS A 261 10.83 -16.49 -6.73
C CYS A 261 11.63 -15.41 -6.00
N THR A 262 12.45 -14.64 -6.72
CA THR A 262 13.24 -13.54 -6.14
C THR A 262 12.33 -12.47 -5.54
N THR A 263 11.30 -12.02 -6.29
CA THR A 263 10.31 -11.07 -5.80
C THR A 263 9.60 -11.62 -4.56
N LEU A 264 9.14 -12.87 -4.58
CA LEU A 264 8.45 -13.48 -3.44
C LEU A 264 9.33 -13.56 -2.19
N VAL A 265 10.59 -13.98 -2.32
CA VAL A 265 11.53 -14.06 -1.20
C VAL A 265 11.71 -12.68 -0.55
N LEU A 266 11.86 -11.64 -1.37
CA LEU A 266 12.06 -10.28 -0.87
C LEU A 266 10.78 -9.71 -0.24
N VAL A 267 9.62 -9.91 -0.88
CA VAL A 267 8.29 -9.49 -0.36
C VAL A 267 8.02 -10.15 0.99
N VAL A 268 8.18 -11.47 1.07
CA VAL A 268 8.01 -12.23 2.32
C VAL A 268 9.03 -11.80 3.36
N GLY A 269 10.29 -11.61 2.97
CA GLY A 269 11.37 -11.18 3.88
C GLY A 269 11.08 -9.83 4.54
N ILE A 270 10.62 -8.83 3.78
CA ILE A 270 10.24 -7.52 4.33
C ILE A 270 9.03 -7.66 5.26
N GLN A 271 8.00 -8.41 4.85
CA GLN A 271 6.79 -8.59 5.65
C GLN A 271 7.06 -9.34 6.96
N LEU A 272 7.91 -10.37 6.93
CA LEU A 272 8.34 -11.08 8.13
C LEU A 272 9.18 -10.18 9.05
N SER A 273 10.05 -9.35 8.47
CA SER A 273 10.85 -8.39 9.25
C SER A 273 9.95 -7.38 9.95
N LEU A 274 8.98 -6.82 9.23
CA LEU A 274 7.97 -5.93 9.79
C LEU A 274 7.14 -6.61 10.89
N ALA A 275 6.70 -7.84 10.66
CA ALA A 275 5.95 -8.62 11.65
C ALA A 275 6.76 -8.86 12.94
N MET A 276 8.05 -9.16 12.82
CA MET A 276 8.94 -9.33 13.98
C MET A 276 9.10 -8.03 14.78
N VAL A 277 9.28 -6.90 14.10
CA VAL A 277 9.37 -5.58 14.74
C VAL A 277 8.06 -5.22 15.46
N VAL A 278 6.92 -5.42 14.80
CA VAL A 278 5.59 -5.19 15.40
C VAL A 278 5.42 -6.06 16.64
N LYS A 279 5.71 -7.36 16.54
CA LYS A 279 5.62 -8.29 17.67
C LYS A 279 6.49 -7.84 18.84
N GLN A 280 7.75 -7.50 18.59
CA GLN A 280 8.68 -7.05 19.62
C GLN A 280 8.16 -5.81 20.36
N LYS A 281 7.58 -4.83 19.64
CA LYS A 281 7.04 -3.62 20.26
C LYS A 281 5.73 -3.88 21.02
N LEU A 282 4.86 -4.76 20.51
CA LEU A 282 3.65 -5.18 21.24
C LEU A 282 4.04 -5.81 22.60
N GLU A 283 5.03 -6.70 22.62
CA GLU A 283 5.57 -7.31 23.84
C GLU A 283 6.18 -6.25 24.77
N CYS A 284 6.97 -5.32 24.23
CA CYS A 284 7.60 -4.24 25.01
C CYS A 284 6.58 -3.33 25.71
N TYR A 285 5.44 -3.06 25.09
CA TYR A 285 4.40 -2.20 25.64
C TYR A 285 3.28 -2.96 26.36
N SER A 286 3.38 -4.29 26.45
CA SER A 286 2.37 -5.16 27.07
C SER A 286 0.97 -4.98 26.49
N ILE A 287 0.89 -4.76 25.18
CA ILE A 287 -0.39 -4.62 24.46
C ILE A 287 -0.83 -6.00 23.96
N GLY A 288 -1.98 -6.48 24.46
CA GLY A 288 -2.58 -7.76 24.05
C GLY A 288 -1.99 -9.01 24.73
N THR A 289 -1.23 -8.83 25.81
CA THR A 289 -0.80 -9.90 26.74
C THR A 289 -1.81 -10.10 27.86
#